data_AF-A0A2L2YSX4-F1
#
_entry.id   AF-A0A2L2YSX4-F1
#
_cell.length_a   1.000
_cell.length_b   1.000
_cell.length_c   1.000
_cell.angle_alpha   90.00
_cell.angle_beta   90.00
_cell.angle_gamma   90.00
#
_symmetry.space_group_name_H-M   'P 1'
#
loop_
_entity.id
_entity.type
_entity.pdbx_description
1 polymer ?
#
loop_
_entity_poly.entity_id
_entity_poly.type
_entity_poly.pdbx_seq_one_letter_code
_entity_poly.pdbx_strand_id
1 'polypeptide(L)' 'QQNKILKVISKNLVKKCLELFDEVAEDKDIYKKFYELFSKNLKLGIHEASPNRKQLAEI' A
#
# COMPACT_ATOMS: atom_id res chain seq x y z
N GLN A 1 20.03 12.49 3.72
CA GLN A 1 20.41 12.11 5.10
C GLN A 1 20.13 10.61 5.28
N GLN A 2 21.17 9.77 5.33
CA GLN A 2 21.03 8.29 5.30
C GLN A 2 20.96 7.71 6.71
N ASN A 3 19.80 7.71 7.35
CA ASN A 3 19.61 6.93 8.57
C ASN A 3 19.13 5.53 8.20
N LYS A 4 20.04 4.54 8.19
CA LYS A 4 19.75 3.14 7.79
C LYS A 4 18.57 2.56 8.58
N ILE A 5 18.42 2.94 9.84
CA ILE A 5 17.33 2.51 10.72
C ILE A 5 15.97 3.02 10.19
N LEU A 6 15.87 4.30 9.82
CA LEU A 6 14.63 4.86 9.26
C LEU A 6 14.22 4.15 7.97
N LYS A 7 15.20 3.78 7.12
CA LYS A 7 14.93 3.03 5.89
C LYS A 7 14.36 1.64 6.16
N VAL A 8 14.83 0.95 7.21
CA VAL A 8 14.31 -0.36 7.62
C VAL A 8 12.89 -0.21 8.19
N ILE A 9 12.66 0.77 9.04
CA ILE A 9 11.33 1.04 9.62
C ILE A 9 10.31 1.36 8.53
N SER A 10 10.63 2.26 7.58
CA SER A 10 9.72 2.58 6.47
C SER A 10 9.41 1.36 5.60
N LYS A 11 10.40 0.51 5.31
CA LYS A 11 10.16 -0.73 4.55
C LYS A 11 9.19 -1.67 5.26
N ASN A 12 9.37 -1.86 6.57
CA ASN A 12 8.51 -2.73 7.36
C ASN A 12 7.08 -2.18 7.47
N LEU A 13 6.93 -0.86 7.62
CA LEU A 13 5.62 -0.22 7.65
C LEU A 13 4.87 -0.42 6.33
N VAL A 14 5.54 -0.14 5.20
CA VAL A 14 4.94 -0.33 3.87
C VAL A 14 4.55 -1.79 3.65
N LYS A 15 5.39 -2.75 4.08
CA LYS A 15 5.06 -4.17 3.98
C LYS A 15 3.79 -4.53 4.75
N LYS A 16 3.65 -4.09 6.01
CA LYS A 16 2.44 -4.33 6.81
C LYS A 16 1.20 -3.66 6.25
N CYS A 17 1.34 -2.47 5.66
CA CYS A 17 0.20 -1.81 5.02
C CYS A 17 -0.30 -2.58 3.79
N LEU A 18 0.61 -3.18 3.00
CA LEU A 18 0.21 -4.01 1.87
C LEU A 18 -0.53 -5.28 2.34
N GLU A 19 -0.02 -5.95 3.38
CA GLU A 19 -0.70 -7.11 4.00
C GLU A 19 -2.12 -6.73 4.46
N LEU A 20 -2.28 -5.56 5.09
CA LEU A 20 -3.59 -5.05 5.50
C LEU A 20 -4.52 -4.77 4.30
N PHE A 21 -3.97 -4.27 3.18
CA PHE A 21 -4.78 -4.01 1.98
C PHE A 21 -5.30 -5.31 1.36
N ASP A 22 -4.50 -6.37 1.38
CA ASP A 22 -4.90 -7.69 0.92
C ASP A 22 -6.03 -8.24 1.81
N GLU A 23 -5.92 -8.13 3.15
CA GLU A 23 -6.99 -8.51 4.09
C GLU A 23 -8.27 -7.70 3.88
N VAL A 24 -8.16 -6.39 3.64
CA VAL A 24 -9.29 -5.50 3.37
C VAL A 24 -9.98 -5.86 2.04
N ALA A 25 -9.23 -6.35 1.06
CA ALA A 25 -9.76 -6.76 -0.24
C ALA A 25 -10.59 -8.07 -0.18
N GLU A 26 -10.46 -8.87 0.88
CA GLU A 26 -11.28 -10.07 1.08
C GLU A 26 -12.75 -9.75 1.37
N ASP A 27 -13.04 -8.62 2.02
CA ASP A 27 -14.39 -8.12 2.27
C ASP A 27 -14.76 -7.03 1.26
N LYS A 28 -15.68 -7.36 0.34
CA LYS A 28 -16.10 -6.46 -0.74
C LYS A 28 -16.74 -5.15 -0.25
N ASP A 29 -17.44 -5.16 0.88
CA ASP A 29 -18.13 -3.97 1.39
C ASP A 29 -17.14 -3.03 2.08
N ILE A 30 -16.16 -3.59 2.80
CA ILE A 30 -15.06 -2.81 3.40
C ILE A 30 -14.14 -2.29 2.31
N TYR A 31 -13.77 -3.14 1.35
CA TYR A 31 -12.93 -2.76 0.22
C TYR A 31 -13.54 -1.61 -0.59
N LYS A 32 -14.85 -1.64 -0.85
CA LYS A 32 -15.54 -0.57 -1.58
C LYS A 32 -15.38 0.79 -0.88
N LYS A 33 -15.57 0.84 0.44
CA LYS A 33 -15.37 2.07 1.24
C LYS A 33 -13.91 2.51 1.26
N PHE A 34 -12.99 1.55 1.40
CA PHE A 34 -11.55 1.81 1.36
C PHE A 34 -11.13 2.39 0.00
N TYR A 35 -11.55 1.78 -1.09
CA TYR A 35 -11.22 2.22 -2.43
C TYR A 35 -11.82 3.60 -2.74
N GLU A 36 -13.05 3.87 -2.31
CA GLU A 36 -13.68 5.19 -2.48
C GLU A 36 -12.86 6.30 -1.80
N LEU A 37 -12.37 6.05 -0.57
CA LEU A 37 -11.61 7.03 0.21
C LEU A 37 -10.13 7.14 -0.20
N PHE A 38 -9.51 6.03 -0.61
CA PHE A 38 -8.04 5.94 -0.78
C PHE A 38 -7.58 5.64 -2.22
N SER A 39 -8.48 5.50 -3.20
CA SER A 39 -8.12 5.21 -4.61
C SER A 39 -7.09 6.17 -5.20
N LYS A 40 -7.14 7.46 -4.85
CA LYS A 40 -6.15 8.44 -5.29
C LYS A 40 -4.75 8.11 -4.78
N ASN A 41 -4.65 7.68 -3.51
CA ASN A 41 -3.37 7.35 -2.88
C ASN A 41 -2.79 6.05 -3.45
N LEU A 42 -3.63 5.06 -3.76
CA LEU A 42 -3.20 3.82 -4.44
C LEU A 42 -2.63 4.13 -5.83
N LYS A 43 -3.32 4.97 -6.63
CA LYS A 43 -2.84 5.37 -7.97
C LYS A 43 -1.52 6.14 -7.93
N LEU A 44 -1.36 7.04 -6.96
CA LEU A 44 -0.08 7.72 -6.73
C LEU A 44 1.02 6.73 -6.33
N GLY A 45 0.68 5.74 -5.48
CA GLY A 45 1.56 4.65 -5.11
C GLY A 45 2.05 3.83 -6.32
N ILE A 46 1.19 3.51 -7.28
CA ILE A 46 1.56 2.79 -8.52
C ILE A 46 2.54 3.62 -9.37
N HIS A 47 2.32 4.93 -9.45
CA HIS A 47 3.16 5.85 -10.22
C HIS A 47 4.56 5.99 -9.60
N GLU A 48 4.64 6.19 -8.28
CA GLU A 48 5.89 6.50 -7.57
C GLU A 48 6.64 5.27 -7.05
N ALA A 49 5.95 4.19 -6.66
CA ALA A 49 6.56 3.02 -6.02
C ALA A 49 6.98 1.95 -7.05
N SER A 50 8.16 2.11 -7.64
CA SER A 50 8.76 1.15 -8.58
C SER A 50 8.83 -0.31 -8.09
N PRO A 51 9.20 -0.62 -6.82
CA PRO A 51 9.31 -2.02 -6.37
C PRO A 51 7.99 -2.69 -5.98
N ASN A 52 6.95 -1.92 -5.60
CA ASN A 52 5.69 -2.46 -5.08
C ASN A 52 4.51 -2.27 -6.07
N ARG A 53 4.82 -1.83 -7.29
CA ARG A 53 3.84 -1.48 -8.32
C ARG A 53 2.90 -2.63 -8.67
N LYS A 54 3.42 -3.84 -8.79
CA LYS A 54 2.62 -5.02 -9.18
C LYS A 54 1.56 -5.34 -8.12
N GLN A 55 2.00 -5.43 -6.86
CA GLN A 55 1.11 -5.70 -5.73
C GLN A 55 0.04 -4.61 -5.55
N LEU A 56 0.42 -3.34 -5.68
CA LEU A 56 -0.52 -2.21 -5.62
C LEU A 56 -1.50 -2.14 -6.80
N ALA A 57 -1.21 -2.80 -7.92
CA ALA A 57 -2.09 -2.86 -9.08
C ALA A 57 -3.05 -4.05 -9.04
N GLU A 58 -2.77 -5.04 -8.19
CA GLU A 58 -3.60 -6.23 -7.97
C GLU A 58 -4.63 -6.04 -6.85
N ILE A 59 -4.38 -5.07 -5.96
CA ILE A 59 -5.32 -4.58 -4.93
C ILE A 59 -6.39 -3.72 -5.59
#